data_AF-A0A1H6F4J0-F1
#
_entry.id   AF-A0A1H6F4J0-F1
#
_cell.length_a   1.000
_cell.length_b   1.000
_cell.length_c   1.000
_cell.angle_alpha   90.00
_cell.angle_beta   90.00
_cell.angle_gamma   90.00
#
_symmetry.space_group_name_H-M   'P 1'
#
loop_
_entity.id
_entity.type
_entity.pdbx_description
1 polymer ?
#
loop_
_entity_poly.entity_id
_entity_poly.type
_entity_poly.pdbx_seq_one_letter_code
_entity_poly.pdbx_strand_id
1 'polypeptide(L)' 'MTINELIPSIIVLSHAEKIRLLQVVLQQLAQEESTSMQPTRPTTERFDPQRFYGVAHHSRQALDQYLASAREGWN' A
#
# COMPACT_ATOMS: atom_id res chain seq x y z
N MET A 1 -9.07 -22.39 -13.50
CA MET A 1 -7.89 -23.20 -13.15
C MET A 1 -7.48 -22.86 -11.74
N THR A 2 -7.29 -23.86 -10.90
CA THR A 2 -6.87 -23.68 -9.50
C THR A 2 -5.37 -23.90 -9.37
N ILE A 3 -4.75 -23.37 -8.32
CA ILE A 3 -3.31 -23.55 -8.08
C ILE A 3 -2.92 -25.04 -8.00
N ASN A 4 -3.81 -25.88 -7.45
CA ASN A 4 -3.62 -27.32 -7.32
C ASN A 4 -3.51 -28.05 -8.67
N GLU A 5 -4.12 -27.49 -9.72
CA GLU A 5 -4.03 -28.03 -11.08
C GLU A 5 -2.71 -27.63 -11.77
N LEU A 6 -2.06 -26.55 -11.31
CA LEU A 6 -0.83 -26.00 -11.91
C LEU A 6 0.45 -26.55 -11.28
N ILE A 7 0.41 -26.94 -10.00
CA ILE A 7 1.57 -27.49 -9.29
C ILE A 7 2.23 -28.67 -10.03
N PRO A 8 1.49 -29.68 -10.54
CA PRO A 8 2.11 -30.79 -11.26
C PRO A 8 2.90 -30.34 -12.51
N SER A 9 2.40 -29.34 -13.24
CA SER A 9 3.05 -28.77 -14.43
C SER A 9 4.30 -27.95 -14.09
N ILE A 10 4.38 -27.38 -12.90
CA ILE A 10 5.56 -26.63 -12.43
C ILE A 10 6.65 -27.58 -11.92
N ILE A 11 6.28 -28.71 -11.29
CA ILE A 11 7.24 -29.67 -10.73
C ILE A 11 8.16 -30.24 -11.81
N VAL A 12 7.63 -30.54 -12.99
CA VAL A 12 8.37 -31.12 -14.13
C VAL A 12 9.32 -30.15 -14.83
N LEU A 13 9.23 -28.85 -14.54
CA LEU A 13 10.13 -27.85 -15.10
C LEU A 13 11.56 -28.03 -14.59
N SER A 14 12.52 -27.75 -15.46
CA SER A 14 13.92 -27.60 -15.09
C SER A 14 14.12 -26.43 -14.13
N HIS A 15 15.26 -26.41 -13.43
CA HIS A 15 15.61 -25.32 -12.52
C HIS A 15 15.61 -23.95 -13.21
N ALA A 16 16.11 -23.88 -14.45
CA ALA A 16 16.14 -22.63 -15.21
C ALA A 16 14.73 -22.12 -15.55
N GLU A 17 13.82 -23.01 -15.91
CA GLU A 17 12.42 -22.67 -16.21
C GLU A 17 11.67 -22.23 -14.96
N LYS A 18 11.92 -22.87 -13.81
CA LYS A 18 11.37 -22.44 -12.51
C LYS A 18 11.82 -21.03 -12.14
N ILE A 19 13.11 -20.72 -12.36
CA ILE A 19 13.65 -19.37 -12.11
C ILE A 19 12.98 -18.33 -13.02
N ARG A 20 12.82 -18.63 -14.32
CA ARG A 20 12.13 -17.73 -15.26
C ARG A 20 10.66 -17.52 -14.88
N LEU A 21 9.96 -18.58 -14.49
CA LEU A 21 8.58 -18.49 -14.02
C LEU A 21 8.47 -17.58 -12.79
N LEU A 22 9.36 -17.75 -11.81
CA LEU A 22 9.42 -16.91 -10.63
C LEU A 22 9.66 -15.43 -10.98
N GLN A 23 10.58 -15.15 -11.91
CA GLN A 23 10.86 -13.79 -12.37
C GLN A 23 9.62 -13.12 -12.98
N VAL A 24 8.87 -13.85 -13.82
CA VAL A 24 7.63 -13.36 -14.43
C VAL A 24 6.56 -13.09 -13.37
N VAL A 25 6.36 -14.01 -12.42
CA VAL A 25 5.37 -13.84 -11.34
C VAL A 25 5.70 -12.63 -10.48
N LEU A 26 6.98 -12.46 -10.08
CA LEU A 26 7.40 -11.30 -9.31
C LEU A 26 7.23 -9.98 -10.10
N GLN A 27 7.51 -9.99 -11.39
CA GLN A 27 7.29 -8.83 -12.26
C GLN A 27 5.80 -8.48 -12.35
N GLN A 28 4.92 -9.47 -12.45
CA GLN A 28 3.47 -9.26 -12.48
C GLN A 28 2.95 -8.69 -11.16
N LEU A 29 3.40 -9.23 -10.01
CA LEU A 29 3.01 -8.70 -8.69
C LEU A 29 3.45 -7.24 -8.50
N ALA A 30 4.65 -6.89 -8.94
CA ALA A 30 5.13 -5.50 -8.88
C ALA A 30 4.28 -4.55 -9.75
N GLN A 31 3.79 -5.02 -10.91
CA GLN A 31 2.90 -4.25 -11.77
C GLN A 31 1.48 -4.14 -11.22
N GLU A 32 0.96 -5.19 -10.58
CA GLU A 32 -0.34 -5.17 -9.91
C GLU A 32 -0.35 -4.20 -8.73
N GLU A 33 0.72 -4.15 -7.93
CA GLU A 33 0.89 -3.16 -6.86
C GLU A 33 0.86 -1.73 -7.41
N SER A 34 1.52 -1.50 -8.55
CA SER A 34 1.54 -0.21 -9.25
C SER A 34 0.15 0.18 -9.81
N THR A 35 -0.64 -0.82 -10.22
CA THR A 35 -1.96 -0.62 -10.83
C THR A 35 -3.07 -0.49 -9.79
N SER A 36 -2.90 -1.09 -8.60
CA SER A 36 -3.82 -0.95 -7.47
C SER A 36 -3.68 0.38 -6.71
N MET A 37 -2.73 1.23 -7.10
CA MET A 37 -2.78 2.65 -6.79
C MET A 37 -3.95 3.27 -7.56
N GLN A 38 -5.15 3.17 -6.98
CA GLN A 38 -6.29 4.00 -7.32
C GLN A 38 -5.78 5.43 -7.54
N PRO A 39 -6.16 6.13 -8.62
CA PRO A 39 -5.70 7.49 -8.83
C PRO A 39 -6.27 8.33 -7.69
N THR A 40 -5.47 8.56 -6.65
CA THR A 40 -5.66 9.69 -5.76
C THR A 40 -5.66 10.87 -6.70
N ARG A 41 -6.84 11.49 -6.84
CA ARG A 41 -7.01 12.76 -7.53
C ARG A 41 -5.78 13.61 -7.24
N PRO A 42 -5.13 14.23 -8.24
CA PRO A 42 -4.00 15.09 -7.96
C PRO A 42 -4.52 16.18 -7.02
N THR A 43 -4.23 16.04 -5.73
CA THR A 43 -4.49 17.08 -4.75
C THR A 43 -3.60 18.22 -5.22
N THR A 44 -4.25 19.21 -5.81
CA THR A 44 -3.63 20.45 -6.29
C THR A 44 -3.04 21.27 -5.14
N GLU A 45 -3.21 20.79 -3.90
CA GLU A 45 -2.52 21.31 -2.74
C GLU A 45 -1.05 20.91 -2.77
N ARG A 46 -0.22 21.91 -3.10
CA ARG A 46 1.22 21.91 -2.88
C ARG A 46 1.46 21.56 -1.41
N PHE A 47 2.21 20.49 -1.17
CA PHE A 47 2.59 20.07 0.19
C PHE A 47 3.23 21.25 0.93
N ASP A 48 2.60 21.67 2.03
CA ASP A 48 3.08 22.75 2.89
C ASP A 48 3.68 22.17 4.18
N PRO A 49 5.02 22.07 4.27
CA PRO A 49 5.69 21.52 5.43
C PRO A 49 5.47 22.36 6.70
N GLN A 50 5.12 23.65 6.62
CA GLN A 50 4.85 24.47 7.82
C GLN A 50 3.53 24.10 8.48
N ARG A 51 2.55 23.70 7.66
CA ARG A 51 1.26 23.19 8.11
C ARG A 51 1.37 21.78 8.68
N PHE A 52 2.23 20.95 8.08
CA PHE A 52 2.44 19.56 8.48
C PHE A 52 3.34 19.40 9.71
N TYR A 53 4.46 20.12 9.78
CA TYR A 53 5.46 19.99 10.86
C TYR A 53 5.26 20.97 12.04
N GLY A 54 4.11 21.64 12.12
CA GLY A 54 3.63 22.16 13.40
C GLY A 54 4.19 23.50 13.86
N VAL A 55 4.11 24.55 13.02
CA VAL A 55 4.18 25.95 13.50
C VAL A 55 2.78 26.54 13.74
N ALA A 56 1.73 25.73 13.65
CA ALA A 56 0.41 26.13 14.12
C ALA A 56 0.36 25.87 15.64
N HIS A 57 0.41 26.96 16.44
CA HIS A 57 0.10 26.93 17.86
C HIS A 57 -1.37 26.56 18.06
N HIS A 58 -1.70 25.28 17.92
CA HIS A 58 -3.01 24.78 18.30
C HIS A 58 -3.16 24.95 19.80
N SER A 59 -4.25 25.60 20.22
CA SER A 59 -4.55 25.73 21.64
C SER A 59 -4.70 24.34 22.26
N ARG A 60 -4.29 24.19 23.51
CA ARG A 60 -4.39 22.92 24.23
C ARG A 60 -5.80 22.33 24.19
N GLN A 61 -6.83 23.20 24.21
CA GLN A 61 -8.23 22.80 24.06
C GLN A 61 -8.53 22.14 22.70
N ALA A 62 -7.95 22.65 21.61
CA ALA A 62 -8.14 22.05 20.28
C ALA A 62 -7.50 20.66 20.19
N LEU A 63 -6.35 20.47 20.85
CA LEU A 63 -5.71 19.15 20.96
C LEU A 63 -6.50 18.19 21.84
N ASP A 64 -7.00 18.65 22.99
CA ASP A 64 -7.81 17.84 23.90
C ASP A 64 -9.10 17.36 23.22
N GLN A 65 -9.75 18.22 22.42
CA GLN A 65 -10.95 17.87 21.66
C GLN A 65 -10.68 16.87 20.52
N TYR A 66 -9.54 17.01 19.84
CA TYR A 66 -9.08 16.03 18.85
C TYR A 66 -8.78 14.66 19.49
N LEU A 67 -8.09 14.64 20.63
CA LEU A 67 -7.78 13.38 21.33
C LEU A 67 -9.04 12.72 21.91
N ALA A 68 -10.00 13.50 22.40
CA ALA A 68 -11.28 12.98 22.88
C ALA A 68 -12.07 12.31 21.75
N SER A 69 -12.18 12.96 20.58
CA SER A 69 -12.87 12.39 19.41
C SER A 69 -12.15 11.19 18.80
N ALA A 70 -10.82 11.16 18.82
CA ALA A 70 -10.04 10.01 18.33
C ALA A 70 -10.21 8.76 19.21
N ARG A 71 -10.51 8.92 20.50
CA ARG A 71 -10.68 7.81 21.45
C ARG A 71 -12.00 7.07 21.31
N GLU A 72 -13.04 7.71 20.78
CA GLU A 72 -14.35 7.07 20.54
C GLU A 72 -14.31 6.02 19.42
N GLY A 73 -13.31 6.05 18.53
CA GLY A 73 -13.14 5.08 17.44
C GLY A 73 -12.31 3.84 17.79
N TRP A 74 -11.88 3.68 19.04
CA TRP A 74 -11.01 2.57 19.51
C TRP A 74 -11.72 1.59 20.46
N ASN A 75 -13.06 1.63 20.55
CA ASN A 75 -13.87 0.60 21.22
C ASN A 75 -14.63 -0.24 20.19
#